data_AF-A0A2D4JKC8-F1
#
_entry.id   AF-A0A2D4JKC8-F1
#
_cell.length_a   1.000
_cell.length_b   1.000
_cell.length_c   1.000
_cell.angle_alpha   90.00
_cell.angle_beta   90.00
_cell.angle_gamma   90.00
#
_symmetry.space_group_name_H-M   'P 1'
#
loop_
_entity.id
_entity.type
_entity.pdbx_description
1 polymer ?
#
loop_
_entity_poly.entity_id
_entity_poly.type
_entity_poly.pdbx_seq_one_letter_code
_entity_poly.pdbx_strand_id
1 'polypeptide(L)'
;IIMLHRNQLRKGILHASYTSTSYTDGLSAASFSEYPRHKPFINADLCRSPAKPVIAYPESNSKAIFSALKNLQEKIRRLELERIQAEENVKSLTRETSDYKKVLSEQLLEKEQSKLQVYKKNDELAAQLTAAETRCVLLEKQLEYMKEMIAQAELEKTTVLEKQATLEKEKVVDHSHVKSKLERLDLLENEYTRLTSMQSLAEKKMKELEEKLHEEERARKLVQEKAAELQTGLETNRRLLQAQTLPAPVLMPSKPKKMKKKSKQKEKV
;
A
#
# COMPACT_ATOMS: atom_id res chain seq x y z
N ILE A 1 -36.74 -46.12 23.01
CA ILE A 1 -37.00 -46.70 24.35
C ILE A 1 -38.18 -45.91 24.94
N ILE A 2 -39.41 -46.13 24.47
CA ILE A 2 -40.34 -47.22 24.87
C ILE A 2 -40.68 -47.15 26.37
N MET A 3 -41.95 -46.91 26.66
CA MET A 3 -42.53 -46.86 28.01
C MET A 3 -42.61 -48.27 28.62
N LEU A 4 -42.61 -48.37 29.95
CA LEU A 4 -43.45 -49.33 30.66
C LEU A 4 -43.99 -48.76 31.97
N HIS A 5 -45.24 -48.31 31.94
CA HIS A 5 -46.09 -48.21 33.13
C HIS A 5 -46.63 -49.61 33.45
N ARG A 6 -46.72 -50.04 34.72
CA ARG A 6 -47.39 -51.30 35.06
C ARG A 6 -48.22 -51.20 36.35
N ASN A 7 -49.52 -50.99 36.16
CA ASN A 7 -50.53 -51.19 37.21
C ASN A 7 -50.57 -52.66 37.68
N GLN A 8 -50.99 -52.87 38.92
CA GLN A 8 -51.36 -54.21 39.41
C GLN A 8 -52.64 -54.12 40.27
N LEU A 9 -53.54 -55.10 40.10
CA LEU A 9 -54.93 -54.98 40.53
C LEU A 9 -55.26 -55.61 41.89
N ARG A 10 -56.31 -55.03 42.50
CA ARG A 10 -57.23 -55.58 43.50
C ARG A 10 -57.21 -57.11 43.71
N LYS A 11 -57.13 -57.50 44.99
CA LYS A 11 -57.90 -58.54 45.72
C LYS A 11 -57.77 -58.19 47.21
N GLY A 12 -58.66 -58.57 48.14
CA GLY A 12 -59.95 -59.25 48.02
C GLY A 12 -60.58 -59.34 49.42
N ILE A 13 -61.90 -59.19 49.52
CA ILE A 13 -62.67 -59.18 50.78
C ILE A 13 -62.53 -60.52 51.53
N LEU A 14 -62.49 -60.48 52.88
CA LEU A 14 -63.32 -61.35 53.72
C LEU A 14 -63.48 -60.81 55.15
N HIS A 15 -64.71 -60.86 55.66
CA HIS A 15 -65.08 -60.52 57.04
C HIS A 15 -65.08 -61.81 57.87
N ALA A 16 -64.48 -61.81 59.05
CA ALA A 16 -64.58 -62.92 60.00
C ALA A 16 -65.47 -62.50 61.17
N SER A 17 -66.65 -63.09 61.25
CA SER A 17 -67.58 -62.94 62.38
C SER A 17 -67.68 -64.28 63.10
N TYR A 18 -67.20 -64.37 64.33
CA TYR A 18 -67.41 -65.54 65.20
C TYR A 18 -68.21 -65.17 66.44
N THR A 19 -69.22 -65.99 66.72
CA THR A 19 -70.25 -65.82 67.74
C THR A 19 -69.72 -66.00 69.16
N SER A 20 -70.13 -65.13 70.08
CA SER A 20 -70.06 -65.41 71.52
C SER A 20 -71.10 -66.49 71.90
N THR A 21 -70.66 -67.54 72.58
CA THR A 21 -71.53 -68.48 73.30
C THR A 21 -71.07 -68.58 74.74
N SER A 22 -71.64 -67.75 75.61
CA SER A 22 -71.33 -67.74 77.04
C SER A 22 -72.08 -68.86 77.77
N TYR A 23 -71.35 -69.88 78.22
CA TYR A 23 -71.84 -70.79 79.25
C TYR A 23 -71.97 -70.03 80.58
N THR A 24 -73.18 -69.93 81.12
CA THR A 24 -73.44 -69.43 82.48
C THR A 24 -73.64 -70.63 83.41
N ASP A 25 -72.74 -70.81 84.37
CA ASP A 25 -72.79 -71.92 85.32
C ASP A 25 -73.95 -71.76 86.32
N GLY A 26 -74.58 -72.87 86.71
CA GLY A 26 -75.95 -72.93 87.23
C GLY A 26 -76.14 -72.57 88.71
N LEU A 27 -75.12 -72.01 89.37
CA LEU A 27 -75.05 -72.00 90.85
C LEU A 27 -75.43 -70.66 91.52
N SER A 28 -75.63 -69.56 90.77
CA SER A 28 -76.02 -68.26 91.35
C SER A 28 -77.52 -68.04 91.53
N ALA A 29 -78.38 -68.94 91.04
CA ALA A 29 -79.84 -68.72 90.99
C ALA A 29 -80.49 -68.53 92.38
N ALA A 30 -79.96 -69.17 93.42
CA ALA A 30 -80.52 -69.10 94.78
C ALA A 30 -80.30 -67.74 95.49
N SER A 31 -79.52 -66.82 94.90
CA SER A 31 -79.27 -65.47 95.44
C SER A 31 -80.04 -64.37 94.70
N PHE A 32 -80.90 -64.71 93.73
CA PHE A 32 -81.60 -63.74 92.91
C PHE A 32 -82.92 -63.26 93.55
N SER A 33 -82.85 -62.16 94.30
CA SER A 33 -84.04 -61.38 94.66
C SER A 33 -84.62 -60.72 93.40
N GLU A 34 -85.89 -60.98 93.07
CA GLU A 34 -86.52 -60.33 91.92
C GLU A 34 -86.57 -58.80 92.12
N TYR A 35 -86.01 -58.05 91.15
CA TYR A 35 -85.84 -56.60 91.29
C TYR A 35 -87.21 -55.89 91.34
N PRO A 36 -87.48 -55.01 92.34
CA PRO A 36 -88.81 -54.43 92.51
C PRO A 36 -89.30 -53.61 91.31
N ARG A 37 -90.22 -54.18 90.51
CA ARG A 37 -90.73 -53.62 89.24
C ARG A 37 -91.39 -52.22 89.32
N HIS A 38 -91.53 -51.66 90.53
CA HIS A 38 -92.21 -50.39 90.81
C HIS A 38 -91.36 -49.34 91.57
N LYS A 39 -90.13 -49.68 92.00
CA LYS A 39 -89.15 -48.71 92.53
C LYS A 39 -88.01 -48.52 91.51
N PRO A 40 -87.67 -47.28 91.10
CA PRO A 40 -86.58 -47.04 90.14
C PRO A 40 -85.18 -47.25 90.72
N PHE A 41 -85.05 -47.15 92.05
CA PHE A 41 -83.82 -47.44 92.79
C PHE A 41 -84.19 -48.09 94.12
N ILE A 42 -83.37 -49.04 94.60
CA ILE A 42 -83.61 -49.75 95.87
C ILE A 42 -83.73 -48.77 97.06
N ASN A 43 -82.88 -47.73 97.07
CA ASN A 43 -82.74 -46.79 98.19
C ASN A 43 -83.59 -45.50 98.04
N ALA A 44 -84.65 -45.51 97.22
CA ALA A 44 -85.51 -44.35 97.00
C ALA A 44 -86.97 -44.66 97.34
N ASP A 45 -87.66 -43.74 98.03
CA ASP A 45 -89.06 -43.94 98.46
C ASP A 45 -90.12 -43.45 97.46
N LEU A 46 -89.68 -43.06 96.25
CA LEU A 46 -90.56 -42.80 95.12
C LEU A 46 -91.07 -44.12 94.50
N CYS A 47 -92.17 -44.63 95.03
CA CYS A 47 -92.99 -45.62 94.34
C CYS A 47 -93.80 -44.93 93.22
N ARG A 48 -93.72 -45.44 91.97
CA ARG A 48 -94.57 -44.95 90.87
C ARG A 48 -95.81 -45.83 90.66
N SER A 49 -96.85 -45.24 90.07
CA SER A 49 -98.11 -45.92 89.74
C SER A 49 -97.86 -47.21 88.94
N PRO A 50 -98.47 -48.36 89.31
CA PRO A 50 -98.26 -49.65 88.65
C PRO A 50 -98.57 -49.67 87.14
N ALA A 51 -99.37 -48.73 86.64
CA ALA A 51 -99.82 -48.68 85.26
C ALA A 51 -98.80 -48.09 84.26
N LYS A 52 -97.57 -47.76 84.67
CA LYS A 52 -96.51 -47.24 83.78
C LYS A 52 -95.18 -47.94 84.05
N PRO A 53 -94.57 -48.63 83.06
CA PRO A 53 -93.29 -49.32 83.26
C PRO A 53 -92.16 -48.32 83.57
N VAL A 54 -91.24 -48.72 84.45
CA VAL A 54 -90.06 -47.93 84.81
C VAL A 54 -88.98 -48.12 83.74
N ILE A 55 -88.93 -47.20 82.77
CA ILE A 55 -87.82 -47.14 81.82
C ILE A 55 -86.65 -46.42 82.51
N ALA A 56 -85.56 -47.14 82.79
CA ALA A 56 -84.41 -46.62 83.54
C ALA A 56 -83.56 -45.58 82.77
N TYR A 57 -83.71 -45.51 81.43
CA TYR A 57 -82.97 -44.60 80.56
C TYR A 57 -83.92 -43.86 79.59
N PRO A 58 -83.78 -42.53 79.40
CA PRO A 58 -84.58 -41.79 78.42
C PRO A 58 -84.18 -42.13 76.97
N GLU A 59 -84.95 -42.99 76.30
CA GLU A 59 -84.61 -43.48 74.96
C GLU A 59 -84.64 -42.42 73.84
N SER A 60 -85.33 -41.30 74.03
CA SER A 60 -85.67 -40.35 72.95
C SER A 60 -84.52 -39.57 72.30
N ASN A 61 -83.28 -39.62 72.81
CA ASN A 61 -82.16 -38.82 72.28
C ASN A 61 -80.88 -39.58 71.91
N SER A 62 -80.78 -40.88 72.19
CA SER A 62 -79.57 -41.67 71.89
C SER A 62 -79.21 -41.63 70.39
N LYS A 63 -80.22 -41.82 69.52
CA LYS A 63 -80.09 -41.77 68.06
C LYS A 63 -79.60 -40.40 67.56
N ALA A 64 -80.03 -39.31 68.18
CA ALA A 64 -79.57 -37.97 67.86
C ALA A 64 -78.08 -37.78 68.22
N ILE A 65 -77.69 -38.20 69.44
CA ILE A 65 -76.29 -38.14 69.91
C ILE A 65 -75.36 -38.96 69.01
N PHE A 66 -75.73 -40.20 68.67
CA PHE A 66 -74.93 -41.01 67.74
C PHE A 66 -74.84 -40.39 66.33
N SER A 67 -75.91 -39.74 65.85
CA SER A 67 -75.87 -39.04 64.55
C SER A 67 -74.95 -37.82 64.58
N ALA A 68 -74.92 -37.07 65.69
CA ALA A 68 -74.05 -35.91 65.88
C ALA A 68 -72.58 -36.33 66.01
N LEU A 69 -72.28 -37.40 66.76
CA LEU A 69 -70.93 -37.97 66.86
C LEU A 69 -70.43 -38.46 65.49
N LYS A 70 -71.26 -39.17 64.73
CA LYS A 70 -70.91 -39.63 63.38
C LYS A 70 -70.70 -38.47 62.40
N ASN A 71 -71.51 -37.40 62.50
CA ASN A 71 -71.33 -36.18 61.71
C ASN A 71 -70.01 -35.48 62.05
N LEU A 72 -69.68 -35.36 63.34
CA LEU A 72 -68.43 -34.78 63.81
C LEU A 72 -67.21 -35.59 63.34
N GLN A 73 -67.26 -36.93 63.43
CA GLN A 73 -66.21 -37.83 62.92
C GLN A 73 -65.97 -37.65 61.41
N GLU A 74 -67.02 -37.63 60.59
CA GLU A 74 -66.90 -37.38 59.15
C GLU A 74 -66.40 -35.95 58.85
N LYS A 75 -66.77 -34.96 59.66
CA LYS A 75 -66.27 -33.58 59.53
C LYS A 75 -64.77 -33.48 59.89
N ILE A 76 -64.32 -34.18 60.93
CA ILE A 76 -62.89 -34.29 61.28
C ILE A 76 -62.12 -34.97 60.14
N ARG A 77 -62.56 -36.15 59.70
CA ARG A 77 -61.94 -36.90 58.59
C ARG A 77 -61.84 -36.07 57.29
N ARG A 78 -62.81 -35.20 57.04
CA ARG A 78 -62.80 -34.26 55.91
C ARG A 78 -61.79 -33.14 56.11
N LEU A 79 -61.78 -32.49 57.26
CA LEU A 79 -60.82 -31.43 57.60
C LEU A 79 -59.37 -31.95 57.58
N GLU A 80 -59.14 -33.20 57.99
CA GLU A 80 -57.82 -33.85 57.89
C GLU A 80 -57.38 -34.05 56.43
N LEU A 81 -58.28 -34.47 55.56
CA LEU A 81 -58.02 -34.61 54.11
C LEU A 81 -57.77 -33.24 53.46
N GLU A 82 -58.58 -32.23 53.78
CA GLU A 82 -58.41 -30.85 53.32
C GLU A 82 -57.09 -30.25 53.82
N ARG A 83 -56.65 -30.55 55.05
CA ARG A 83 -55.35 -30.14 55.60
C ARG A 83 -54.19 -30.79 54.84
N ILE A 84 -54.26 -32.09 54.55
CA ILE A 84 -53.23 -32.80 53.79
C ILE A 84 -53.13 -32.23 52.37
N GLN A 85 -54.26 -32.00 51.70
CA GLN A 85 -54.26 -31.38 50.36
C GLN A 85 -53.69 -29.95 50.38
N ALA A 86 -54.03 -29.14 51.39
CA ALA A 86 -53.47 -27.80 51.55
C ALA A 86 -51.95 -27.83 51.79
N GLU A 87 -51.47 -28.74 52.64
CA GLU A 87 -50.04 -28.97 52.85
C GLU A 87 -49.32 -29.38 51.55
N GLU A 88 -49.88 -30.30 50.77
CA GLU A 88 -49.31 -30.74 49.49
C GLU A 88 -49.28 -29.61 48.45
N ASN A 89 -50.35 -28.82 48.36
CA ASN A 89 -50.41 -27.65 47.48
C ASN A 89 -49.32 -26.63 47.85
N VAL A 90 -49.13 -26.32 49.13
CA VAL A 90 -48.05 -25.43 49.60
C VAL A 90 -46.67 -26.02 49.31
N LYS A 91 -46.47 -27.34 49.49
CA LYS A 91 -45.22 -28.04 49.15
C LYS A 91 -44.95 -28.05 47.64
N SER A 92 -45.98 -28.01 46.78
CA SER A 92 -45.81 -27.85 45.32
C SER A 92 -45.43 -26.41 44.96
N LEU A 93 -46.24 -25.44 45.35
CA LEU A 93 -45.99 -24.01 45.11
C LEU A 93 -44.62 -23.54 45.62
N THR A 94 -44.14 -24.08 46.75
CA THR A 94 -42.81 -23.77 47.29
C THR A 94 -41.68 -24.29 46.39
N ARG A 95 -41.82 -25.49 45.81
CA ARG A 95 -40.85 -26.05 44.85
C ARG A 95 -40.87 -25.27 43.54
N GLU A 96 -42.06 -25.08 42.97
CA GLU A 96 -42.26 -24.29 41.75
C GLU A 96 -41.67 -22.88 41.89
N THR A 97 -41.94 -22.18 42.99
CA THR A 97 -41.35 -20.84 43.27
C THR A 97 -39.83 -20.90 43.41
N SER A 98 -39.27 -21.96 44.00
CA SER A 98 -37.82 -22.16 44.09
C SER A 98 -37.20 -22.36 42.70
N ASP A 99 -37.83 -23.16 41.84
CA ASP A 99 -37.33 -23.51 40.53
C ASP A 99 -37.47 -22.35 39.52
N TYR A 100 -38.60 -21.62 39.53
CA TYR A 100 -38.72 -20.35 38.80
C TYR A 100 -37.66 -19.33 39.22
N LYS A 101 -37.34 -19.23 40.52
CA LYS A 101 -36.28 -18.33 41.00
C LYS A 101 -34.89 -18.76 40.49
N LYS A 102 -34.59 -20.06 40.39
CA LYS A 102 -33.33 -20.56 39.83
C LYS A 102 -33.21 -20.18 38.35
N VAL A 103 -34.20 -20.57 37.54
CA VAL A 103 -34.20 -20.32 36.08
C VAL A 103 -34.10 -18.82 35.76
N LEU A 104 -34.82 -17.97 36.49
CA LEU A 104 -34.70 -16.52 36.33
C LEU A 104 -33.30 -15.99 36.69
N SER A 105 -32.65 -16.56 37.71
CA SER A 105 -31.29 -16.18 38.12
C SER A 105 -30.24 -16.63 37.12
N GLU A 106 -30.37 -17.84 36.58
CA GLU A 106 -29.51 -18.37 35.51
C GLU A 106 -29.67 -17.56 34.22
N GLN A 107 -30.90 -17.23 33.82
CA GLN A 107 -31.17 -16.41 32.63
C GLN A 107 -30.62 -14.98 32.76
N LEU A 108 -30.64 -14.39 33.96
CA LEU A 108 -30.00 -13.10 34.22
C LEU A 108 -28.46 -13.20 34.10
N LEU A 109 -27.85 -14.24 34.67
CA LEU A 109 -26.42 -14.48 34.59
C LEU A 109 -25.95 -14.75 33.15
N GLU A 110 -26.68 -15.57 32.38
CA GLU A 110 -26.40 -15.82 30.96
C GLU A 110 -26.52 -14.52 30.13
N LYS A 111 -27.53 -13.70 30.41
CA LYS A 111 -27.73 -12.39 29.77
C LYS A 111 -26.62 -11.38 30.11
N GLU A 112 -25.97 -11.51 31.27
CA GLU A 112 -24.82 -10.70 31.65
C GLU A 112 -23.52 -11.22 31.03
N GLN A 113 -23.30 -12.54 31.04
CA GLN A 113 -22.14 -13.17 30.40
C GLN A 113 -22.14 -12.97 28.88
N SER A 114 -23.29 -13.11 28.22
CA SER A 114 -23.42 -12.87 26.77
C SER A 114 -23.17 -11.41 26.40
N LYS A 115 -23.69 -10.45 27.19
CA LYS A 115 -23.31 -9.03 27.07
C LYS A 115 -21.79 -8.84 27.20
N LEU A 116 -21.16 -9.42 28.22
CA LEU A 116 -19.72 -9.28 28.45
C LEU A 116 -18.89 -9.87 27.29
N GLN A 117 -19.33 -11.00 26.71
CA GLN A 117 -18.71 -11.56 25.50
C GLN A 117 -18.88 -10.64 24.28
N VAL A 118 -20.05 -10.01 24.10
CA VAL A 118 -20.28 -9.04 23.02
C VAL A 118 -19.39 -7.79 23.20
N TYR A 119 -19.28 -7.25 24.42
CA TYR A 119 -18.36 -6.14 24.70
C TYR A 119 -16.91 -6.50 24.39
N LYS A 120 -16.41 -7.65 24.88
CA LYS A 120 -15.04 -8.12 24.59
C LYS A 120 -14.77 -8.26 23.09
N LYS A 121 -15.67 -8.92 22.35
CA LYS A 121 -15.54 -9.06 20.89
C LYS A 121 -15.59 -7.72 20.17
N ASN A 122 -16.37 -6.75 20.66
CA ASN A 122 -16.41 -5.41 20.08
C ASN A 122 -15.11 -4.62 20.33
N ASP A 123 -14.51 -4.77 21.51
CA ASP A 123 -13.18 -4.23 21.85
C ASP A 123 -12.07 -4.88 21.00
N GLU A 124 -12.09 -6.20 20.87
CA GLU A 124 -11.18 -6.97 20.00
C GLU A 124 -11.30 -6.54 18.53
N LEU A 125 -12.52 -6.30 18.04
CA LEU A 125 -12.77 -5.79 16.69
C LEU A 125 -12.31 -4.33 16.51
N ALA A 126 -12.47 -3.46 17.52
CA ALA A 126 -11.97 -2.09 17.47
C ALA A 126 -10.41 -2.04 17.47
N ALA A 127 -9.77 -2.93 18.23
CA ALA A 127 -8.32 -3.12 18.20
C ALA A 127 -7.84 -3.65 16.83
N GLN A 128 -8.59 -4.57 16.20
CA GLN A 128 -8.29 -5.04 14.84
C GLN A 128 -8.51 -3.96 13.78
N LEU A 129 -9.56 -3.13 13.92
CA LEU A 129 -9.84 -2.01 13.01
C LEU A 129 -8.69 -1.00 13.03
N THR A 130 -8.29 -0.53 14.21
CA THR A 130 -7.19 0.44 14.37
C THR A 130 -5.83 -0.13 13.94
N ALA A 131 -5.59 -1.44 14.12
CA ALA A 131 -4.42 -2.13 13.56
C ALA A 131 -4.46 -2.23 12.02
N ALA A 132 -5.64 -2.34 11.41
CA ALA A 132 -5.80 -2.30 9.96
C ALA A 132 -5.65 -0.88 9.39
N GLU A 133 -6.23 0.12 10.03
CA GLU A 133 -6.13 1.55 9.67
C GLU A 133 -4.67 2.01 9.69
N THR A 134 -3.93 1.74 10.78
CA THR A 134 -2.51 2.09 10.88
C THR A 134 -1.64 1.39 9.82
N ARG A 135 -1.98 0.15 9.45
CA ARG A 135 -1.35 -0.56 8.33
C ARG A 135 -1.68 0.08 6.97
N CYS A 136 -2.91 0.52 6.75
CA CYS A 136 -3.30 1.22 5.51
C CYS A 136 -2.55 2.54 5.36
N VAL A 137 -2.51 3.37 6.42
CA VAL A 137 -1.78 4.65 6.42
C VAL A 137 -0.27 4.48 6.16
N LEU A 138 0.33 3.36 6.60
CA LEU A 138 1.72 3.05 6.28
C LEU A 138 1.91 2.69 4.79
N LEU A 139 1.00 1.90 4.22
CA LEU A 139 1.03 1.52 2.80
C LEU A 139 0.75 2.72 1.88
N GLU A 140 -0.17 3.60 2.26
CA GLU A 140 -0.45 4.87 1.56
C GLU A 140 0.81 5.75 1.48
N LYS A 141 1.53 5.92 2.60
CA LYS A 141 2.81 6.66 2.62
C LYS A 141 3.88 6.01 1.76
N GLN A 142 3.97 4.67 1.76
CA GLN A 142 4.90 3.95 0.88
C GLN A 142 4.56 4.13 -0.59
N LEU A 143 3.27 4.08 -0.95
CA LEU A 143 2.79 4.31 -2.32
C LEU A 143 3.04 5.76 -2.77
N GLU A 144 2.85 6.76 -1.91
CA GLU A 144 3.15 8.16 -2.26
C GLU A 144 4.64 8.37 -2.50
N TYR A 145 5.49 7.88 -1.60
CA TYR A 145 6.95 7.92 -1.79
C TYR A 145 7.40 7.21 -3.09
N MET A 146 6.76 6.10 -3.46
CA MET A 146 7.02 5.44 -4.74
C MET A 146 6.60 6.29 -5.95
N LYS A 147 5.49 7.03 -5.89
CA LYS A 147 5.11 7.99 -6.95
C LYS A 147 6.12 9.14 -7.05
N GLU A 148 6.54 9.69 -5.91
CA GLU A 148 7.54 10.77 -5.84
C GLU A 148 8.85 10.34 -6.48
N MET A 149 9.36 9.14 -6.15
CA MET A 149 10.55 8.57 -6.78
C MET A 149 10.39 8.37 -8.29
N ILE A 150 9.23 7.89 -8.76
CA ILE A 150 8.97 7.68 -10.18
C ILE A 150 8.94 9.03 -10.91
N ALA A 151 8.20 10.02 -10.40
CA ALA A 151 8.13 11.36 -10.98
C ALA A 151 9.51 12.06 -11.04
N GLN A 152 10.32 11.91 -9.98
CA GLN A 152 11.69 12.41 -9.96
C GLN A 152 12.58 11.71 -10.99
N ALA A 153 12.50 10.37 -11.11
CA ALA A 153 13.26 9.62 -12.11
C ALA A 153 12.83 9.93 -13.55
N GLU A 154 11.55 10.21 -13.78
CA GLU A 154 11.04 10.67 -15.08
C GLU A 154 11.54 12.08 -15.41
N LEU A 155 11.57 13.00 -14.43
CA LEU A 155 12.14 14.35 -14.58
C LEU A 155 13.66 14.33 -14.84
N GLU A 156 14.40 13.49 -14.13
CA GLU A 156 15.84 13.30 -14.38
C GLU A 156 16.07 12.75 -15.79
N LYS A 157 15.29 11.75 -16.21
CA LYS A 157 15.33 11.19 -17.56
C LYS A 157 15.02 12.23 -18.64
N THR A 158 13.98 13.06 -18.49
CA THR A 158 13.68 14.11 -19.49
C THR A 158 14.79 15.15 -19.57
N THR A 159 15.27 15.68 -18.43
CA THR A 159 16.35 16.68 -18.45
C THR A 159 17.69 16.13 -18.96
N VAL A 160 17.97 14.83 -18.82
CA VAL A 160 19.14 14.17 -19.43
C VAL A 160 18.95 14.04 -20.95
N LEU A 161 17.77 13.61 -21.42
CA LEU A 161 17.47 13.52 -22.86
C LEU A 161 17.50 14.89 -23.54
N GLU A 162 17.00 15.94 -22.89
CA GLU A 162 17.09 17.33 -23.38
C GLU A 162 18.53 17.80 -23.52
N LYS A 163 19.38 17.57 -22.50
CA LYS A 163 20.82 17.89 -22.53
C LYS A 163 21.57 17.11 -23.62
N GLN A 164 21.21 15.85 -23.85
CA GLN A 164 21.77 15.08 -24.96
C GLN A 164 21.33 15.67 -26.31
N ALA A 165 20.04 15.99 -26.47
CA ALA A 165 19.50 16.57 -27.70
C ALA A 165 20.03 17.98 -28.01
N THR A 166 20.44 18.77 -27.01
CA THR A 166 21.17 20.04 -27.25
C THR A 166 22.61 19.79 -27.65
N LEU A 167 23.32 18.89 -26.97
CA LEU A 167 24.71 18.56 -27.26
C LEU A 167 24.90 17.90 -28.65
N GLU A 168 23.93 17.11 -29.11
CA GLU A 168 23.93 16.53 -30.45
C GLU A 168 23.72 17.60 -31.54
N LYS A 169 22.85 18.59 -31.30
CA LYS A 169 22.68 19.74 -32.22
C LYS A 169 23.95 20.58 -32.30
N GLU A 170 24.59 20.86 -31.16
CA GLU A 170 25.87 21.58 -31.08
C GLU A 170 26.96 20.86 -31.87
N LYS A 171 27.15 19.55 -31.64
CA LYS A 171 28.11 18.71 -32.39
C LYS A 171 27.85 18.70 -33.91
N VAL A 172 26.59 18.69 -34.35
CA VAL A 172 26.25 18.76 -35.79
C VAL A 172 26.60 20.14 -36.37
N VAL A 173 26.35 21.22 -35.64
CA VAL A 173 26.75 22.57 -36.05
C VAL A 173 28.27 22.68 -36.14
N ASP A 174 29.01 22.27 -35.11
CA ASP A 174 30.48 22.27 -35.10
C ASP A 174 31.06 21.43 -36.24
N HIS A 175 30.53 20.22 -36.45
CA HIS A 175 30.99 19.36 -37.55
C HIS A 175 30.74 20.01 -38.93
N SER A 176 29.60 20.67 -39.13
CA SER A 176 29.32 21.42 -40.36
C SER A 176 30.27 22.61 -40.55
N HIS A 177 30.61 23.31 -39.46
CA HIS A 177 31.53 24.45 -39.47
C HIS A 177 32.98 24.03 -39.75
N VAL A 178 33.43 22.91 -39.18
CA VAL A 178 34.74 22.31 -39.48
C VAL A 178 34.78 21.83 -40.94
N LYS A 179 33.73 21.15 -41.43
CA LYS A 179 33.66 20.71 -42.84
C LYS A 179 33.77 21.89 -43.81
N SER A 180 33.04 22.98 -43.58
CA SER A 180 33.11 24.18 -44.42
C SER A 180 34.48 24.88 -44.37
N LYS A 181 35.19 24.81 -43.23
CA LYS A 181 36.59 25.28 -43.13
C LYS A 181 37.55 24.41 -43.94
N LEU A 182 37.39 23.08 -43.93
CA LEU A 182 38.21 22.15 -44.73
C LEU A 182 38.00 22.39 -46.23
N GLU A 183 36.75 22.44 -46.70
CA GLU A 183 36.40 22.74 -48.09
C GLU A 183 37.01 24.08 -48.57
N ARG A 184 37.07 25.09 -47.69
CA ARG A 184 37.74 26.36 -47.97
C ARG A 184 39.27 26.25 -48.01
N LEU A 185 39.88 25.37 -47.23
CA LEU A 185 41.33 25.10 -47.28
C LEU A 185 41.69 24.34 -48.56
N ASP A 186 40.90 23.33 -48.95
CA ASP A 186 41.08 22.58 -50.19
C ASP A 186 41.07 23.53 -51.41
N LEU A 187 40.13 24.49 -51.45
CA LEU A 187 40.08 25.52 -52.49
C LEU A 187 41.32 26.43 -52.51
N LEU A 188 41.86 26.79 -51.34
CA LEU A 188 43.06 27.60 -51.23
C LEU A 188 44.34 26.84 -51.61
N GLU A 189 44.41 25.54 -51.34
CA GLU A 189 45.53 24.68 -51.75
C GLU A 189 45.54 24.44 -53.28
N ASN A 190 44.36 24.24 -53.87
CA ASN A 190 44.20 24.18 -55.33
C ASN A 190 44.61 25.49 -56.01
N GLU A 191 44.21 26.65 -55.47
CA GLU A 191 44.65 27.95 -55.99
C GLU A 191 46.14 28.20 -55.76
N TYR A 192 46.69 27.82 -54.61
CA TYR A 192 48.13 27.94 -54.33
C TYR A 192 48.96 27.12 -55.32
N THR A 193 48.65 25.83 -55.50
CA THR A 193 49.36 24.95 -56.45
C THR A 193 49.23 25.44 -57.90
N ARG A 194 48.06 25.96 -58.29
CA ARG A 194 47.86 26.63 -59.60
C ARG A 194 48.75 27.85 -59.78
N LEU A 195 48.86 28.70 -58.75
CA LEU A 195 49.75 29.87 -58.75
C LEU A 195 51.23 29.48 -58.77
N THR A 196 51.66 28.48 -58.00
CA THR A 196 53.04 27.97 -58.01
C THR A 196 53.41 27.39 -59.39
N SER A 197 52.49 26.69 -60.05
CA SER A 197 52.69 26.20 -61.42
C SER A 197 52.87 27.36 -62.42
N MET A 198 52.01 28.39 -62.36
CA MET A 198 52.15 29.60 -63.17
C MET A 198 53.45 30.37 -62.88
N GLN A 199 53.85 30.47 -61.61
CA GLN A 199 55.11 31.12 -61.21
C GLN A 199 56.31 30.36 -61.77
N SER A 200 56.37 29.04 -61.62
CA SER A 200 57.47 28.22 -62.14
C SER A 200 57.60 28.33 -63.67
N LEU A 201 56.48 28.37 -64.38
CA LEU A 201 56.45 28.62 -65.83
C LEU A 201 56.96 30.03 -66.19
N ALA A 202 56.60 31.05 -65.42
CA ALA A 202 57.07 32.42 -65.60
C ALA A 202 58.58 32.55 -65.33
N GLU A 203 59.08 31.97 -64.23
CA GLU A 203 60.51 31.92 -63.89
C GLU A 203 61.35 31.20 -64.96
N LYS A 204 60.85 30.08 -65.50
CA LYS A 204 61.50 29.39 -66.62
C LYS A 204 61.56 30.29 -67.85
N LYS A 205 60.46 30.95 -68.19
CA LYS A 205 60.39 31.87 -69.33
C LYS A 205 61.26 33.12 -69.16
N MET A 206 61.46 33.61 -67.92
CA MET A 206 62.42 34.67 -67.63
C MET A 206 63.86 34.23 -67.93
N LYS A 207 64.28 33.06 -67.42
CA LYS A 207 65.62 32.50 -67.68
C LYS A 207 65.88 32.28 -69.18
N GLU A 208 64.89 31.78 -69.91
CA GLU A 208 64.94 31.62 -71.37
C GLU A 208 65.02 32.94 -72.16
N LEU A 209 64.68 34.09 -71.54
CA LEU A 209 64.81 35.43 -72.12
C LEU A 209 66.13 36.10 -71.70
N GLU A 210 66.58 35.88 -70.46
CA GLU A 210 67.89 36.32 -69.95
C GLU A 210 69.05 35.69 -70.75
N GLU A 211 68.97 34.38 -71.02
CA GLU A 211 69.96 33.67 -71.85
C GLU A 211 70.03 34.25 -73.28
N LYS A 212 68.87 34.45 -73.92
CA LYS A 212 68.77 35.06 -75.26
C LYS A 212 69.24 36.51 -75.28
N LEU A 213 69.03 37.27 -74.20
CA LEU A 213 69.56 38.62 -74.07
C LEU A 213 71.09 38.60 -74.05
N HIS A 214 71.71 37.70 -73.29
CA HIS A 214 73.17 37.55 -73.25
C HIS A 214 73.77 36.96 -74.54
N GLU A 215 73.00 36.19 -75.34
CA GLU A 215 73.39 35.80 -76.70
C GLU A 215 73.41 37.02 -77.64
N GLU A 216 72.32 37.79 -77.66
CA GLU A 216 72.17 38.99 -78.50
C GLU A 216 73.17 40.10 -78.10
N GLU A 217 73.47 40.27 -76.81
CA GLU A 217 74.54 41.16 -76.33
C GLU A 217 75.92 40.74 -76.84
N ARG A 218 76.25 39.44 -76.80
CA ARG A 218 77.50 38.90 -77.36
C ARG A 218 77.57 39.09 -78.88
N ALA A 219 76.47 38.85 -79.59
CA ALA A 219 76.38 39.05 -81.03
C ALA A 219 76.60 40.54 -81.41
N ARG A 220 75.93 41.47 -80.73
CA ARG A 220 76.11 42.92 -80.91
C ARG A 220 77.55 43.35 -80.63
N LYS A 221 78.18 42.79 -79.59
CA LYS A 221 79.57 43.09 -79.23
C LYS A 221 80.56 42.61 -80.29
N LEU A 222 80.39 41.40 -80.83
CA LEU A 222 81.17 40.88 -81.95
C LEU A 222 81.00 41.73 -83.23
N VAL A 223 79.77 42.18 -83.51
CA VAL A 223 79.49 43.10 -84.64
C VAL A 223 80.18 44.45 -84.43
N GLN A 224 80.18 44.99 -83.20
CA GLN A 224 80.88 46.23 -82.86
C GLN A 224 82.40 46.09 -82.99
N GLU A 225 82.97 44.98 -82.54
CA GLU A 225 84.39 44.66 -82.69
C GLU A 225 84.78 44.54 -84.17
N LYS A 226 83.98 43.86 -85.00
CA LYS A 226 84.21 43.76 -86.45
C LYS A 226 84.03 45.09 -87.18
N ALA A 227 83.10 45.94 -86.74
CA ALA A 227 82.97 47.30 -87.28
C ALA A 227 84.19 48.18 -86.93
N ALA A 228 84.72 48.06 -85.72
CA ALA A 228 85.93 48.78 -85.29
C ALA A 228 87.21 48.28 -86.00
N GLU A 229 87.31 46.95 -86.23
CA GLU A 229 88.38 46.35 -87.04
C GLU A 229 88.33 46.85 -88.48
N LEU A 230 87.15 46.86 -89.11
CA LEU A 230 86.96 47.41 -90.46
C LEU A 230 87.26 48.91 -90.53
N GLN A 231 86.80 49.71 -89.57
CA GLN A 231 87.14 51.14 -89.52
C GLN A 231 88.65 51.36 -89.39
N THR A 232 89.32 50.58 -88.52
CA THR A 232 90.78 50.64 -88.35
C THR A 232 91.49 50.22 -89.64
N GLY A 233 91.01 49.17 -90.32
CA GLY A 233 91.51 48.70 -91.62
C GLY A 233 91.32 49.72 -92.74
N LEU A 234 90.23 50.47 -92.74
CA LEU A 234 90.02 51.58 -93.68
C LEU A 234 90.94 52.77 -93.37
N GLU A 235 91.17 53.08 -92.09
CA GLU A 235 92.14 54.12 -91.68
C GLU A 235 93.59 53.75 -92.03
N THR A 236 94.01 52.50 -91.84
CA THR A 236 95.36 52.05 -92.21
C THR A 236 95.53 52.03 -93.73
N ASN A 237 94.56 51.53 -94.50
CA ASN A 237 94.58 51.63 -95.97
C ASN A 237 94.65 53.09 -96.44
N ARG A 238 93.88 54.00 -95.83
CA ARG A 238 93.95 55.45 -96.13
C ARG A 238 95.34 56.02 -95.86
N ARG A 239 95.99 55.65 -94.74
CA ARG A 239 97.38 56.07 -94.44
C ARG A 239 98.39 55.45 -95.39
N LEU A 240 98.19 54.20 -95.84
CA LEU A 240 99.12 53.51 -96.74
C LEU A 240 99.05 54.09 -98.15
N LEU A 241 97.85 54.40 -98.67
CA LEU A 241 97.64 55.19 -99.89
C LEU A 241 98.29 56.58 -99.80
N GLN A 242 98.19 57.25 -98.64
CA GLN A 242 98.86 58.54 -98.38
C GLN A 242 100.39 58.42 -98.31
N ALA A 243 100.93 57.31 -97.79
CA ALA A 243 102.37 57.05 -97.76
C ALA A 243 102.92 56.69 -99.16
N GLN A 244 102.13 55.99 -99.98
CA GLN A 244 102.49 55.62 -101.35
C GLN A 244 102.46 56.82 -102.33
N THR A 245 102.02 58.00 -101.88
CA THR A 245 101.84 59.21 -102.71
C THR A 245 102.72 60.40 -102.29
N LEU A 246 103.75 60.22 -101.45
CA LEU A 246 104.56 61.33 -100.92
C LEU A 246 106.09 61.13 -100.98
N PRO A 247 106.83 61.92 -101.79
CA PRO A 247 108.18 62.36 -101.44
C PRO A 247 108.15 63.44 -100.34
N ALA A 248 109.30 63.75 -99.76
CA ALA A 248 109.45 64.64 -98.59
C ALA A 248 110.67 65.58 -98.76
N PRO A 249 110.91 66.57 -97.87
CA PRO A 249 109.96 67.50 -97.22
C PRO A 249 110.44 68.98 -97.27
N VAL A 250 109.56 69.98 -97.07
CA VAL A 250 109.99 71.38 -96.85
C VAL A 250 109.24 72.10 -95.70
N LEU A 251 109.99 72.27 -94.61
CA LEU A 251 110.09 73.37 -93.62
C LEU A 251 108.98 74.44 -93.44
N MET A 252 108.66 74.65 -92.16
CA MET A 252 108.01 75.82 -91.51
C MET A 252 108.93 77.08 -91.53
N PRO A 253 108.45 78.34 -91.41
CA PRO A 253 107.92 78.94 -90.15
C PRO A 253 106.79 80.00 -90.37
N SER A 254 106.21 80.75 -89.42
CA SER A 254 106.46 81.00 -87.98
C SER A 254 105.16 81.30 -87.19
N LYS A 255 105.24 81.27 -85.84
CA LYS A 255 104.23 81.74 -84.84
C LYS A 255 104.80 83.05 -84.17
N PRO A 256 104.29 83.71 -83.06
CA PRO A 256 103.33 83.24 -82.02
C PRO A 256 102.47 84.31 -81.26
N LYS A 257 101.97 83.92 -80.05
CA LYS A 257 101.12 84.64 -79.02
C LYS A 257 99.61 84.46 -79.27
N LYS A 258 98.61 84.60 -78.34
CA LYS A 258 98.33 84.49 -76.87
C LYS A 258 96.77 84.58 -76.75
N MET A 259 95.96 84.24 -75.73
CA MET A 259 96.07 83.73 -74.34
C MET A 259 95.50 82.27 -74.27
N LYS A 260 94.83 81.61 -73.29
CA LYS A 260 94.22 81.73 -71.92
C LYS A 260 92.85 82.47 -71.78
N LYS A 261 91.82 82.01 -71.01
CA LYS A 261 91.75 81.00 -69.90
C LYS A 261 90.31 80.50 -69.53
N LYS A 262 90.12 79.19 -69.28
CA LYS A 262 89.17 78.44 -68.36
C LYS A 262 87.64 78.74 -68.21
N SER A 263 86.92 77.64 -67.87
CA SER A 263 85.73 77.49 -66.96
C SER A 263 84.29 77.53 -67.54
N LYS A 264 83.21 77.11 -66.84
CA LYS A 264 82.88 75.91 -65.99
C LYS A 264 81.43 76.03 -65.43
N GLN A 265 80.52 75.12 -65.78
CA GLN A 265 79.21 74.88 -65.12
C GLN A 265 78.83 73.39 -65.35
N LYS A 266 78.34 72.57 -64.41
CA LYS A 266 77.25 72.68 -63.39
C LYS A 266 75.85 72.78 -64.04
N GLU A 267 75.02 71.73 -64.07
CA GLU A 267 74.41 70.93 -62.97
C GLU A 267 73.04 71.50 -62.58
N LYS A 268 72.00 70.66 -62.74
CA LYS A 268 70.78 70.67 -61.93
C LYS A 268 70.08 69.31 -62.01
N VAL A 269 69.70 68.80 -60.84
CA VAL A 269 68.60 67.87 -60.62
C VAL A 269 67.42 68.72 -60.14
#